data_AF-A0A0J1GS91-F1
#
_entry.id   AF-A0A0J1GS91-F1
#
_cell.length_a   1.000
_cell.length_b   1.000
_cell.length_c   1.000
_cell.angle_alpha   90.00
_cell.angle_beta   90.00
_cell.angle_gamma   90.00
#
_symmetry.space_group_name_H-M   'P 1'
#
loop_
_entity.id
_entity.type
_entity.pdbx_description
1 polymer ?
#
loop_
_entity_poly.entity_id
_entity_poly.type
_entity_poly.pdbx_seq_one_letter_code
_entity_poly.pdbx_strand_id
1 'polypeptide(L)'
;MQHQPVSHHFHDPVPVHDYQLPIYPQGMEVVGNYRQDRNQSIWYWSELANPTLQRGENLIVQIIANKPISVPPAQFAFALPTTPGERKYNSVGAYQRWVSIMPNGDRCTFAEQHAKRASKYLSVFIHYCTTEEKHSLTWLDELRPSFFLEEL
;
A
#
# COMPACT_ATOMS: atom_id res chain seq x y z
N MET A 1 -35.67 -17.90 -6.68
CA MET A 1 -34.69 -17.20 -5.83
C MET A 1 -34.27 -15.93 -6.57
N GLN A 2 -34.72 -14.77 -6.12
CA GLN A 2 -34.36 -13.49 -6.74
C GLN A 2 -32.93 -13.12 -6.31
N HIS A 3 -32.02 -13.00 -7.28
CA HIS A 3 -30.71 -12.42 -7.05
C HIS A 3 -30.91 -10.90 -6.91
N GLN A 4 -30.80 -10.38 -5.67
CA GLN A 4 -30.67 -8.94 -5.48
C GLN A 4 -29.33 -8.50 -6.09
N PRO A 5 -29.30 -7.49 -6.97
CA PRO A 5 -28.04 -6.90 -7.42
C PRO A 5 -27.39 -6.21 -6.22
N VAL A 6 -26.17 -6.62 -5.88
CA VAL A 6 -25.34 -5.90 -4.93
C VAL A 6 -25.00 -4.54 -5.57
N SER A 7 -25.64 -3.47 -5.11
CA SER A 7 -25.28 -2.11 -5.50
C SER A 7 -23.89 -1.83 -4.96
N HIS A 8 -22.90 -1.75 -5.85
CA HIS A 8 -21.58 -1.29 -5.49
C HIS A 8 -21.53 0.23 -5.63
N HIS A 9 -21.41 0.93 -4.51
CA HIS A 9 -21.15 2.37 -4.51
C HIS A 9 -19.65 2.59 -4.43
N PHE A 10 -19.09 3.06 -5.55
CA PHE A 10 -17.70 3.51 -5.64
C PHE A 10 -17.72 4.96 -6.10
N HIS A 11 -17.06 5.84 -5.34
CA HIS A 11 -16.81 7.20 -5.82
C HIS A 11 -15.58 7.20 -6.71
N ASP A 12 -15.44 8.18 -7.59
CA ASP A 12 -14.21 8.34 -8.35
C ASP A 12 -13.01 8.62 -7.41
N PRO A 13 -11.80 8.18 -7.78
CA PRO A 13 -10.58 8.58 -7.08
C PRO A 13 -10.47 10.10 -6.96
N VAL A 14 -10.24 10.61 -5.76
CA VAL A 14 -9.96 12.03 -5.53
C VAL A 14 -8.50 12.23 -5.13
N PRO A 15 -7.78 13.19 -5.73
CA PRO A 15 -6.44 13.56 -5.26
C PRO A 15 -6.50 14.04 -3.81
N VAL A 16 -5.49 13.68 -3.03
CA VAL A 16 -5.35 14.12 -1.63
C VAL A 16 -3.92 14.57 -1.35
N HIS A 17 -3.73 15.32 -0.27
CA HIS A 17 -2.41 15.71 0.19
C HIS A 17 -1.76 14.62 1.07
N ASP A 18 -0.43 14.67 1.19
CA ASP A 18 0.39 13.76 1.99
C ASP A 18 -0.13 13.57 3.42
N TYR A 19 -0.55 14.67 4.08
CA TYR A 19 -1.03 14.65 5.46
C TYR A 19 -2.37 13.92 5.65
N GLN A 20 -3.08 13.62 4.56
CA GLN A 20 -4.36 12.89 4.59
C GLN A 20 -4.19 11.38 4.43
N LEU A 21 -2.99 10.90 4.10
CA LEU A 21 -2.69 9.47 3.99
C LEU A 21 -2.65 8.83 5.39
N PRO A 22 -3.11 7.59 5.57
CA PRO A 22 -2.96 6.87 6.84
C PRO A 22 -1.49 6.67 7.25
N ILE A 23 -0.62 6.41 6.27
CA ILE A 23 0.82 6.27 6.43
C ILE A 23 1.50 7.11 5.36
N TYR A 24 2.51 7.87 5.79
CA TYR A 24 3.32 8.68 4.89
C TYR A 24 4.68 8.01 4.63
N PRO A 25 5.07 7.79 3.35
CA PRO A 25 6.37 7.24 3.00
C PRO A 25 7.47 8.32 3.05
N GLN A 26 7.86 8.71 4.26
CA GLN A 26 8.92 9.69 4.46
C GLN A 26 10.20 9.25 3.74
N GLY A 27 10.81 10.17 2.98
CA GLY A 27 12.04 9.91 2.23
C GLY A 27 11.82 9.38 0.81
N MET A 28 10.57 9.15 0.39
CA MET A 28 10.23 8.81 -0.99
C MET A 28 9.64 10.01 -1.73
N GLU A 29 9.99 10.15 -3.00
CA GLU A 29 9.34 11.10 -3.90
C GLU A 29 7.98 10.56 -4.33
N VAL A 30 6.91 11.20 -3.85
CA VAL A 30 5.52 10.88 -4.18
C VAL A 30 5.10 11.72 -5.37
N VAL A 31 4.66 11.07 -6.44
CA VAL A 31 4.13 11.69 -7.66
C VAL A 31 2.67 12.10 -7.49
N GLY A 32 1.89 11.28 -6.79
CA GLY A 32 0.47 11.55 -6.56
C GLY A 32 -0.11 10.69 -5.44
N ASN A 33 -1.09 11.24 -4.74
CA ASN A 33 -1.87 10.53 -3.75
C ASN A 33 -3.34 10.60 -4.07
N TYR A 34 -4.04 9.51 -3.79
CA TYR A 34 -5.44 9.39 -4.12
C TYR A 34 -6.19 8.71 -2.99
N ARG A 35 -7.48 9.06 -2.88
CA ARG A 35 -8.44 8.47 -1.94
C ARG A 35 -9.66 8.00 -2.72
N GLN A 36 -10.21 6.86 -2.34
CA GLN A 36 -11.46 6.35 -2.88
C GLN A 36 -12.31 5.69 -1.79
N ASP A 37 -13.56 6.13 -1.66
CA ASP A 37 -14.55 5.43 -0.85
C ASP A 37 -15.09 4.22 -1.62
N ARG A 38 -15.01 3.04 -1.00
CA ARG A 38 -15.51 1.78 -1.58
C ARG A 38 -16.31 0.99 -0.57
N ASN A 39 -17.63 0.96 -0.73
CA ASN A 39 -18.54 0.25 0.17
C ASN A 39 -18.26 0.58 1.66
N GLN A 40 -17.74 -0.38 2.43
CA GLN A 40 -17.42 -0.23 3.86
C GLN A 40 -15.91 0.00 4.13
N SER A 41 -15.17 0.41 3.10
CA SER A 41 -13.73 0.63 3.17
C SER A 41 -13.32 1.94 2.52
N ILE A 42 -12.19 2.49 2.98
CA ILE A 42 -11.57 3.69 2.40
C ILE A 42 -10.20 3.28 1.91
N TRP A 43 -9.95 3.52 0.63
CA TRP A 43 -8.71 3.14 -0.04
C TRP A 43 -7.90 4.38 -0.28
N TYR A 44 -6.62 4.29 -0.02
CA TYR A 44 -5.62 5.29 -0.35
C TYR A 44 -4.54 4.63 -1.19
N TRP A 45 -3.98 5.35 -2.14
CA TRP A 45 -2.73 4.93 -2.76
C TRP A 45 -1.84 6.11 -3.09
N SER A 46 -0.55 5.85 -3.01
CA SER A 46 0.51 6.76 -3.41
C SER A 46 1.25 6.16 -4.59
N GLU A 47 1.39 6.94 -5.64
CA GLU A 47 2.29 6.68 -6.75
C GLU A 47 3.65 7.29 -6.41
N LEU A 48 4.69 6.46 -6.38
CA LEU A 48 6.06 6.88 -6.15
C LEU A 48 6.76 7.08 -7.49
N ALA A 49 7.84 7.88 -7.50
CA ALA A 49 8.65 8.05 -8.70
C ALA A 49 9.09 6.69 -9.25
N ASN A 50 8.78 6.44 -10.53
CA ASN A 50 8.93 5.15 -11.17
C ASN A 50 10.00 5.21 -12.28
N PRO A 51 11.26 4.85 -11.99
CA PRO A 51 12.32 4.83 -12.99
C PRO A 51 12.22 3.65 -13.97
N THR A 52 11.46 2.60 -13.65
CA THR A 52 11.31 1.38 -14.46
C THR A 52 10.17 1.48 -15.49
N LEU A 53 9.31 2.51 -15.38
CA LEU A 53 8.20 2.85 -16.29
C LEU A 53 7.13 1.73 -16.47
N GLN A 54 7.13 0.72 -15.61
CA GLN A 54 6.15 -0.37 -15.66
C GLN A 54 4.89 -0.01 -14.88
N ARG A 55 3.74 -0.43 -15.39
CA ARG A 55 2.45 -0.23 -14.72
C ARG A 55 2.33 -1.12 -13.49
N GLY A 56 1.79 -0.57 -12.40
CA GLY A 56 1.55 -1.34 -11.16
C GLY A 56 2.79 -1.45 -10.26
N GLU A 57 3.90 -0.83 -10.65
CA GLU A 57 5.11 -0.67 -9.85
C GLU A 57 5.09 0.68 -9.13
N ASN A 58 5.87 0.76 -8.06
CA ASN A 58 6.13 1.96 -7.27
C ASN A 58 4.85 2.53 -6.69
N LEU A 59 4.09 1.64 -6.05
CA LEU A 59 2.80 1.92 -5.43
C LEU A 59 2.82 1.57 -3.95
N ILE A 60 2.14 2.39 -3.16
CA ILE A 60 1.75 2.09 -1.79
C ILE A 60 0.23 2.11 -1.74
N VAL A 61 -0.41 1.00 -1.41
CA VAL A 61 -1.86 0.87 -1.27
C VAL A 61 -2.19 0.70 0.20
N GLN A 62 -3.12 1.51 0.71
CA GLN A 62 -3.50 1.55 2.12
C GLN A 62 -5.01 1.46 2.21
N ILE A 63 -5.53 0.47 2.95
CA ILE A 63 -6.96 0.19 3.02
C ILE A 63 -7.41 0.19 4.46
N ILE A 64 -8.35 1.08 4.79
CA ILE A 64 -9.04 1.11 6.07
C ILE A 64 -10.36 0.36 5.93
N ALA A 65 -10.55 -0.70 6.72
CA ALA A 65 -11.75 -1.54 6.69
C ALA A 65 -12.08 -2.12 8.07
N ASN A 66 -13.25 -2.77 8.21
CA ASN A 66 -13.64 -3.45 9.45
C ASN A 66 -12.92 -4.78 9.69
N LYS A 67 -12.21 -5.28 8.69
CA LYS A 67 -11.46 -6.55 8.71
C LYS A 67 -10.14 -6.36 7.96
N PRO A 68 -9.07 -7.11 8.29
CA PRO A 68 -7.84 -7.05 7.54
C PRO A 68 -8.09 -7.56 6.11
N ILE A 69 -7.54 -6.83 5.13
CA ILE A 69 -7.43 -7.27 3.75
C ILE A 69 -6.13 -8.04 3.61
N SER A 70 -6.16 -9.26 3.06
CA SER A 70 -5.02 -10.17 2.96
C SER A 70 -4.35 -10.20 1.59
N VAL A 71 -4.93 -9.53 0.60
CA VAL A 71 -4.39 -9.46 -0.77
C VAL A 71 -4.52 -8.04 -1.31
N PRO A 72 -3.53 -7.55 -2.06
CA PRO A 72 -3.66 -6.29 -2.77
C PRO A 72 -4.87 -6.33 -3.71
N PRO A 73 -5.65 -5.24 -3.84
CA PRO A 73 -6.75 -5.20 -4.80
C PRO A 73 -6.25 -5.33 -6.24
N ALA A 74 -6.90 -6.19 -7.03
CA ALA A 74 -6.49 -6.53 -8.39
C ALA A 74 -6.32 -5.33 -9.34
N GLN A 75 -7.02 -4.22 -9.09
CA GLN A 75 -6.92 -3.01 -9.92
C GLN A 75 -5.53 -2.36 -9.91
N PHE A 76 -4.71 -2.63 -8.88
CA PHE A 76 -3.34 -2.10 -8.78
C PHE A 76 -2.31 -2.99 -9.48
N ALA A 77 -2.74 -4.11 -10.06
CA ALA A 77 -1.91 -4.98 -10.90
C ALA A 77 -0.62 -5.51 -10.24
N PHE A 78 -0.63 -5.73 -8.92
CA PHE A 78 0.44 -6.46 -8.23
C PHE A 78 -0.11 -7.49 -7.24
N ALA A 79 0.69 -8.51 -6.96
CA ALA A 79 0.38 -9.58 -6.02
C ALA A 79 1.57 -9.81 -5.09
N LEU A 80 1.29 -10.25 -3.87
CA LEU A 80 2.34 -10.63 -2.94
C LEU A 80 2.89 -12.02 -3.31
N PRO A 81 4.20 -12.27 -3.15
CA PRO A 81 4.76 -13.60 -3.29
C PRO A 81 4.12 -14.60 -2.32
N THR A 82 4.01 -15.86 -2.73
CA THR A 82 3.41 -16.93 -1.90
C THR A 82 4.38 -17.55 -0.90
N THR A 83 5.67 -17.27 -1.03
CA THR A 83 6.69 -17.73 -0.09
C THR A 83 6.63 -16.91 1.21
N PRO A 84 7.09 -17.45 2.35
CA PRO A 84 7.20 -16.65 3.57
C PRO A 84 8.12 -15.44 3.37
N GLY A 85 7.63 -14.25 3.71
CA GLY A 85 8.43 -13.02 3.68
C GLY A 85 9.35 -12.88 4.87
N GLU A 86 10.37 -12.04 4.74
CA GLU A 86 11.20 -11.60 5.86
C GLU A 86 10.35 -10.75 6.82
N ARG A 87 10.37 -11.08 8.11
CA ARG A 87 9.65 -10.31 9.13
C ARG A 87 10.49 -9.13 9.61
N LYS A 88 9.91 -7.92 9.55
CA LYS A 88 10.50 -6.66 9.97
C LYS A 88 9.53 -5.86 10.84
N TYR A 89 9.97 -4.71 11.34
CA TYR A 89 9.21 -3.84 12.22
C TYR A 89 9.48 -2.37 11.89
N ASN A 90 8.45 -1.54 11.93
CA ASN A 90 8.52 -0.07 11.86
C ASN A 90 7.53 0.52 12.89
N SER A 91 7.35 1.85 12.90
CA SER A 91 6.44 2.52 13.85
C SER A 91 4.96 2.19 13.67
N VAL A 92 4.55 1.65 12.52
CA VAL A 92 3.18 1.17 12.27
C VAL A 92 2.96 -0.21 12.88
N GLY A 93 4.00 -1.06 12.90
CA GLY A 93 3.96 -2.40 13.47
C GLY A 93 4.88 -3.40 12.77
N ALA A 94 4.59 -4.70 12.94
CA ALA A 94 5.29 -5.76 12.21
C ALA A 94 4.84 -5.79 10.75
N TYR A 95 5.77 -6.06 9.83
CA TYR A 95 5.47 -6.22 8.41
C TYR A 95 6.27 -7.39 7.81
N GLN A 96 5.76 -7.94 6.70
CA GLN A 96 6.46 -8.91 5.87
C GLN A 96 7.02 -8.24 4.63
N ARG A 97 8.20 -8.67 4.22
CA ARG A 97 8.93 -8.12 3.07
C ARG A 97 9.49 -9.22 2.18
N TRP A 98 9.39 -9.02 0.88
CA TRP A 98 10.03 -9.84 -0.14
C TRP A 98 10.86 -8.94 -1.04
N VAL A 99 12.03 -9.43 -1.45
CA VAL A 99 12.87 -8.76 -2.43
C VAL A 99 13.16 -9.76 -3.54
N SER A 100 12.89 -9.36 -4.78
CA SER A 100 13.12 -10.15 -5.98
C SER A 100 14.00 -9.37 -6.94
N ILE A 101 14.98 -10.07 -7.52
CA ILE A 101 15.81 -9.53 -8.61
C ILE A 101 15.16 -9.97 -9.92
N MET A 102 14.76 -9.00 -10.73
CA MET A 102 14.10 -9.21 -12.01
C MET A 102 15.13 -9.56 -13.10
N PRO A 103 14.72 -10.20 -14.22
CA PRO A 103 15.65 -10.59 -15.29
C PRO A 103 16.44 -9.44 -15.92
N ASN A 104 15.92 -8.21 -15.85
CA ASN A 104 16.58 -6.99 -16.33
C ASN A 104 17.55 -6.36 -15.30
N GLY A 105 17.72 -6.97 -14.12
CA GLY A 105 18.57 -6.47 -13.04
C GLY A 105 17.87 -5.56 -12.04
N ASP A 106 16.61 -5.18 -12.26
CA ASP A 106 15.85 -4.37 -11.30
C ASP A 106 15.55 -5.16 -10.02
N ARG A 107 15.48 -4.45 -8.90
CA ARG A 107 15.12 -5.02 -7.61
C ARG A 107 13.72 -4.56 -7.23
N CYS A 108 12.79 -5.51 -7.22
CA CYS A 108 11.42 -5.29 -6.79
C CYS A 108 11.24 -5.73 -5.33
N THR A 109 10.60 -4.88 -4.55
CA THR A 109 10.26 -5.11 -3.16
C THR A 109 8.76 -5.13 -3.01
N PHE A 110 8.28 -6.20 -2.38
CA PHE A 110 6.90 -6.34 -1.95
C PHE A 110 6.86 -6.23 -0.45
N ALA A 111 5.88 -5.52 0.10
CA ALA A 111 5.65 -5.53 1.54
C ALA A 111 4.16 -5.59 1.87
N GLU A 112 3.87 -6.25 2.98
CA GLU A 112 2.54 -6.35 3.57
C GLU A 112 2.61 -6.00 5.05
N GLN A 113 1.69 -5.15 5.49
CA GLN A 113 1.56 -4.76 6.88
C GLN A 113 0.09 -4.62 7.27
N HIS A 114 -0.24 -5.09 8.47
CA HIS A 114 -1.56 -4.84 9.07
C HIS A 114 -1.41 -4.19 10.43
N ALA A 115 -2.16 -3.12 10.63
CA ALA A 115 -2.34 -2.49 11.94
C ALA A 115 -3.82 -2.50 12.31
N LYS A 116 -4.11 -2.61 13.60
CA LYS A 116 -5.47 -2.50 14.12
C LYS A 116 -5.53 -1.31 15.07
N ARG A 117 -6.53 -0.45 14.88
CA ARG A 117 -6.85 0.63 15.81
C ARG A 117 -8.36 0.68 16.03
N ALA A 118 -8.77 0.69 17.30
CA ALA A 118 -10.17 0.55 17.69
C ALA A 118 -10.86 -0.65 16.99
N SER A 119 -11.88 -0.38 16.17
CA SER A 119 -12.65 -1.37 15.40
C SER A 119 -12.25 -1.45 13.92
N LYS A 120 -11.20 -0.73 13.52
CA LYS A 120 -10.73 -0.65 12.14
C LYS A 120 -9.36 -1.31 11.97
N TYR A 121 -9.15 -1.84 10.77
CA TYR A 121 -7.90 -2.40 10.30
C TYR A 121 -7.36 -1.53 9.20
N LEU A 122 -6.05 -1.28 9.24
CA LEU A 122 -5.27 -0.73 8.17
C LEU A 122 -4.46 -1.86 7.53
N SER A 123 -4.72 -2.15 6.26
CA SER A 123 -3.89 -3.02 5.44
C SER A 123 -3.04 -2.18 4.50
N VAL A 124 -1.74 -2.44 4.48
CA VAL A 124 -0.76 -1.73 3.66
C VAL A 124 -0.10 -2.73 2.75
N PHE A 125 -0.06 -2.42 1.47
CA PHE A 125 0.60 -3.21 0.44
C PHE A 125 1.53 -2.31 -0.35
N ILE A 126 2.77 -2.75 -0.53
CA ILE A 126 3.78 -1.97 -1.24
C ILE A 126 4.34 -2.82 -2.36
N HIS A 127 4.48 -2.21 -3.52
CA HIS A 127 5.25 -2.74 -4.63
C HIS A 127 6.20 -1.66 -5.12
N TYR A 128 7.51 -1.86 -4.94
CA TYR A 128 8.53 -0.86 -5.26
C TYR A 128 9.68 -1.51 -6.02
N CYS A 129 9.86 -1.10 -7.26
CA CYS A 129 10.93 -1.52 -8.15
C CYS A 129 11.86 -0.34 -8.45
N THR A 130 13.16 -0.61 -8.37
CA THR A 130 14.19 0.38 -8.75
C THR A 130 15.45 -0.36 -9.19
N THR A 131 16.37 0.36 -9.81
CA THR A 131 17.68 -0.17 -10.17
C THR A 131 18.46 -0.54 -8.90
N GLU A 132 19.31 -1.56 -8.98
CA GLU A 132 20.05 -2.07 -7.81
C GLU A 132 20.83 -0.99 -7.06
N GLU A 133 21.48 -0.06 -7.77
CA GLU A 133 22.25 1.04 -7.20
C GLU A 133 21.43 2.02 -6.35
N LYS A 134 20.11 2.07 -6.56
CA LYS A 134 19.17 2.97 -5.88
C LYS A 134 18.24 2.24 -4.91
N HIS A 135 18.47 0.94 -4.68
CA HIS A 135 17.62 0.10 -3.84
C HIS A 135 17.90 0.34 -2.35
N SER A 136 17.52 1.52 -1.84
CA SER A 136 17.39 1.77 -0.41
C SER A 136 15.99 1.39 0.06
N LEU A 137 15.92 0.60 1.13
CA LEU A 137 14.68 0.19 1.78
C LEU A 137 14.50 0.82 3.16
N THR A 138 15.38 1.73 3.57
CA THR A 138 15.32 2.38 4.89
C THR A 138 13.99 3.09 5.12
N TRP A 139 13.41 3.67 4.07
CA TRP A 139 12.11 4.33 4.12
C TRP A 139 10.96 3.39 4.56
N LEU A 140 11.05 2.08 4.30
CA LEU A 140 10.06 1.08 4.78
C LEU A 140 10.13 0.90 6.29
N ASP A 141 11.34 0.96 6.85
CA ASP A 141 11.60 0.88 8.29
C ASP A 141 11.20 2.19 9.01
N GLU A 142 11.12 3.29 8.25
CA GLU A 142 10.77 4.62 8.75
C GLU A 142 9.31 5.01 8.53
N LEU A 143 8.45 4.10 8.05
CA LEU A 143 7.02 4.38 7.89
C LEU A 143 6.38 4.77 9.23
N ARG A 144 5.64 5.88 9.20
CA ARG A 144 4.94 6.44 10.37
C ARG A 144 3.44 6.56 10.11
N PRO A 145 2.60 6.27 11.12
CA PRO A 145 1.19 6.60 11.04
C PRO A 145 1.02 8.12 10.98
N SER A 146 0.03 8.61 10.25
CA SER A 146 -0.36 10.02 10.25
C SER A 146 -1.35 10.35 11.37
N PHE A 147 -1.53 11.64 11.62
CA PHE A 147 -2.56 12.16 12.53
C PHE A 147 -3.98 11.68 12.18
N PHE A 148 -4.26 11.32 10.92
CA PHE A 148 -5.57 10.82 10.51
C PHE A 148 -5.90 9.45 11.13
N LEU A 149 -4.88 8.66 11.50
CA LEU A 149 -5.09 7.48 12.34
C LEU A 149 -5.40 7.84 13.79
N GLU A 150 -5.06 9.04 14.27
CA GLU A 150 -5.33 9.44 15.65
C GLU A 150 -6.80 9.63 15.95
N GLU A 151 -7.59 9.98 14.92
CA GLU A 151 -9.03 10.22 15.00
C GLU A 151 -9.89 9.00 14.62
N LEU A 152 -9.29 7.86 14.24
CA LEU A 152 -9.98 6.60 13.88
C LEU A 152 -10.20 5.64 15.05
#